data_AF-A0A7J2MEH0-F1
#
_entry.id   AF-A0A7J2MEH0-F1
#
_cell.length_a   1.000
_cell.length_b   1.000
_cell.length_c   1.000
_cell.angle_alpha   90.00
_cell.angle_beta   90.00
_cell.angle_gamma   90.00
#
_symmetry.space_group_name_H-M   'P 1'
#
loop_
_entity.id
_entity.type
_entity.pdbx_description
1 polymer ?
#
loop_
_entity_poly.entity_id
_entity_poly.type
_entity_poly.pdbx_seq_one_letter_code
_entity_poly.pdbx_strand_id
1 'polypeptide(L)'
;WGSDHAGASTTRIYVDGVFVTSDSVPALSGGETYTSTVGPFGRPCGAIINVTVCADGDEIVEEGYETNNCLESVFTFKAPDLVITAINTSDYICYNTITHVNATVENTGDADAGTFDLALKIGDTVIDEVTLTSLAVSASENVTFTWTPESWGMLDLTVTADPGGVLYEQDRTNNSRTVQVLARIGDLVPVKIEPKTIPLNYPGYVRAIIRNNGTMDVPAFKVTMKAGDTLLGTKTIWSLGAYEEDVVWFEWMPASAGAFDMVVTVDPENVIEESDNSNNDRTVAVEVAEPGIIRVPEDYDEICEAIDHASNGTVILVSPPVDGNAYCGPLVTIPESLSDIRLIANGEVVIKCTAKGCNQVTVNGTGCTIQGFGITGGGGGSSWPNHPGAGIMLHGAYNTISDNHIYATCYGMKFHNASYNLVVNNTIGNPACMTPPELWGNYNQIVNNTCEGFDIHWVKPASHNTLSGNTFTYYPGLRGSNNLIYNNRFLNDTILEYGNIYNVPKTPGTNIVGGPYLGGNYWNDYSGVDKDGDGIGDTPHSYDQLPLVERTPMMGDVTGDGRITSADAAIILQMAVSGEYSKVADVSCDGCVTSLDALMIILQQIKAT
;
A
#
# COMPACT_ATOMS: atom_id res chain seq x y z
N TRP A 1 -18.90 -76.19 39.74
CA TRP A 1 -18.96 -77.54 39.13
C TRP A 1 -19.60 -78.46 40.16
N GLY A 2 -20.87 -78.83 39.94
CA GLY A 2 -21.59 -79.79 40.77
C GLY A 2 -21.35 -81.23 40.31
N SER A 3 -21.43 -82.18 41.25
CA SER A 3 -21.31 -83.62 40.98
C SER A 3 -22.66 -84.32 40.77
N ASP A 4 -23.77 -83.62 41.02
CA ASP A 4 -25.13 -84.13 40.93
C ASP A 4 -25.88 -83.64 39.69
N HIS A 5 -27.03 -84.27 39.40
CA HIS A 5 -27.90 -83.92 38.28
C HIS A 5 -28.66 -82.63 38.55
N ALA A 6 -28.54 -81.64 37.66
CA ALA A 6 -29.30 -80.41 37.67
C ALA A 6 -30.49 -80.51 36.68
N GLY A 7 -31.69 -80.15 37.14
CA GLY A 7 -32.87 -80.05 36.28
C GLY A 7 -32.72 -78.97 35.20
N ALA A 8 -33.64 -78.93 34.23
CA ALA A 8 -33.68 -77.83 33.26
C ALA A 8 -33.99 -76.51 33.97
N SER A 9 -33.30 -75.44 33.58
CA SER A 9 -33.41 -74.12 34.19
C SER A 9 -33.32 -73.00 33.14
N THR A 10 -33.19 -71.75 33.58
CA THR A 10 -32.99 -70.59 32.72
C THR A 10 -31.77 -69.81 33.17
N THR A 11 -31.04 -69.24 32.23
CA THR A 11 -30.08 -68.17 32.53
C THR A 11 -30.78 -66.82 32.43
N ARG A 12 -30.46 -65.88 33.32
CA ARG A 12 -30.87 -64.47 33.20
C ARG A 12 -29.67 -63.62 32.80
N ILE A 13 -29.83 -62.84 31.74
CA ILE A 13 -28.80 -61.95 31.19
C ILE A 13 -29.15 -60.50 31.54
N TYR A 14 -28.20 -59.82 32.17
CA TYR A 14 -28.27 -58.41 32.52
C TYR A 14 -27.20 -57.62 31.77
N VAL A 15 -27.52 -56.40 31.34
CA VAL A 15 -26.57 -55.43 30.79
C VAL A 15 -26.63 -54.19 31.67
N ASP A 16 -25.48 -53.80 32.24
CA ASP A 16 -25.35 -52.71 33.23
C ASP A 16 -26.33 -52.84 34.40
N GLY A 17 -26.54 -54.09 34.85
CA GLY A 17 -27.46 -54.42 35.93
C GLY A 17 -28.94 -54.41 35.56
N VAL A 18 -29.30 -54.06 34.31
CA VAL A 18 -30.67 -54.12 33.80
C VAL A 18 -30.92 -55.47 33.17
N PHE A 19 -31.98 -56.17 33.58
CA PHE A 19 -32.39 -57.43 32.97
C PHE A 19 -32.77 -57.22 31.50
N VAL A 20 -32.12 -57.97 30.59
CA VAL A 20 -32.33 -57.85 29.14
C VAL A 20 -33.16 -59.01 28.60
N THR A 21 -32.80 -60.25 28.95
CA THR A 21 -33.50 -61.45 28.46
C THR A 21 -33.11 -62.68 29.29
N SER A 22 -33.85 -63.78 29.10
CA SER A 22 -33.47 -65.10 29.58
C SER A 22 -33.15 -66.05 28.41
N ASP A 23 -32.41 -67.11 28.70
CA ASP A 23 -32.15 -68.22 27.77
C ASP A 23 -32.32 -69.58 28.47
N SER A 24 -32.93 -70.55 27.79
CA SER A 24 -33.28 -71.84 28.37
C SER A 24 -32.07 -72.78 28.43
N VAL A 25 -31.91 -73.47 29.56
CA VAL A 25 -30.86 -74.46 29.79
C VAL A 25 -31.51 -75.84 29.99
N PRO A 26 -31.16 -76.86 29.18
CA PRO A 26 -31.65 -78.22 29.39
C PRO A 26 -31.07 -78.82 30.68
N ALA A 27 -31.64 -79.93 31.15
CA ALA A 27 -31.11 -80.65 32.31
C ALA A 27 -29.65 -81.10 32.06
N LEU A 28 -28.81 -81.01 33.09
CA LEU A 28 -27.37 -81.30 33.02
C LEU A 28 -27.00 -82.39 34.01
N SER A 29 -26.18 -83.36 33.57
CA SER A 29 -25.57 -84.35 34.45
C SER A 29 -24.39 -83.74 35.21
N GLY A 30 -23.97 -84.38 36.31
CA GLY A 30 -22.82 -83.91 37.11
C GLY A 30 -21.57 -83.72 36.25
N GLY A 31 -21.02 -82.50 36.25
CA GLY A 31 -19.85 -82.12 35.45
C GLY A 31 -20.11 -81.78 33.98
N GLU A 32 -21.34 -81.86 33.48
CA GLU A 32 -21.70 -81.40 32.12
C GLU A 32 -21.82 -79.88 32.04
N THR A 33 -21.59 -79.32 30.85
CA THR A 33 -21.73 -77.88 30.57
C THR A 33 -22.67 -77.65 29.39
N TYR A 34 -23.38 -76.52 29.42
CA TYR A 34 -24.21 -76.04 28.32
C TYR A 34 -23.68 -74.69 27.81
N THR A 35 -23.73 -74.49 26.50
CA THR A 35 -23.34 -73.23 25.87
C THR A 35 -24.40 -72.84 24.84
N SER A 36 -24.73 -71.55 24.80
CA SER A 36 -25.72 -70.95 23.90
C SER A 36 -25.27 -69.54 23.50
N THR A 37 -25.84 -68.99 22.44
CA THR A 37 -25.56 -67.64 21.96
C THR A 37 -26.85 -66.83 21.97
N VAL A 38 -26.85 -65.71 22.71
CA VAL A 38 -28.01 -64.83 22.87
C VAL A 38 -27.66 -63.46 22.28
N GLY A 39 -28.57 -62.90 21.47
CA GLY A 39 -28.38 -61.63 20.76
C GLY A 39 -28.99 -61.64 19.35
N PRO A 40 -28.70 -60.61 18.51
CA PRO A 40 -27.84 -59.46 18.80
C PRO A 40 -28.50 -58.47 19.76
N PHE A 41 -27.70 -57.89 20.66
CA PHE A 41 -28.10 -56.74 21.48
C PHE A 41 -27.70 -55.46 20.72
N GLY A 42 -28.59 -54.46 20.63
CA GLY A 42 -28.25 -53.17 20.01
C GLY A 42 -27.09 -52.50 20.75
N ARG A 43 -26.28 -51.67 20.07
CA ARG A 43 -25.12 -50.98 20.67
C ARG A 43 -25.60 -50.06 21.80
N PRO A 44 -25.37 -50.39 23.09
CA PRO A 44 -25.74 -49.52 24.19
C PRO A 44 -24.86 -48.27 24.15
N CYS A 45 -25.36 -47.14 24.64
CA CYS A 45 -24.69 -45.83 24.53
C CYS A 45 -23.41 -45.68 25.38
N GLY A 46 -22.88 -46.77 25.96
CA GLY A 46 -21.73 -46.78 26.86
C GLY A 46 -20.47 -47.36 26.23
N ALA A 47 -19.31 -46.74 26.49
CA ALA A 47 -18.00 -47.25 26.08
C ALA A 47 -17.60 -48.54 26.80
N ILE A 48 -18.21 -48.82 27.96
CA ILE A 48 -18.04 -50.03 28.75
C ILE A 48 -19.44 -50.53 29.12
N ILE A 49 -19.70 -51.82 28.90
CA ILE A 49 -20.91 -52.48 29.37
C ILE A 49 -20.54 -53.67 30.25
N ASN A 50 -21.30 -53.86 31.32
CA ASN A 50 -21.18 -55.02 32.19
C ASN A 50 -22.29 -56.02 31.84
N VAL A 51 -21.91 -57.19 31.34
CA VAL A 51 -22.83 -58.28 31.04
C VAL A 51 -22.76 -59.29 32.18
N THR A 52 -23.85 -59.44 32.92
CA THR A 52 -23.96 -60.45 33.97
C THR A 52 -24.86 -61.58 33.49
N VAL A 53 -24.37 -62.81 33.52
CA VAL A 53 -25.15 -64.02 33.24
C VAL A 53 -25.27 -64.81 34.53
N CYS A 54 -26.49 -64.95 35.03
CA CYS A 54 -26.81 -65.77 36.19
C CYS A 54 -27.44 -67.07 35.73
N ALA A 55 -26.84 -68.20 36.11
CA ALA A 55 -27.46 -69.51 35.96
C ALA A 55 -28.63 -69.65 36.95
N ASP A 56 -29.58 -70.52 36.60
CA ASP A 56 -30.82 -70.75 37.36
C ASP A 56 -31.53 -69.48 37.83
N GLY A 57 -31.74 -68.53 36.91
CA GLY A 57 -32.25 -67.21 37.28
C GLY A 57 -33.70 -67.20 37.81
N ASP A 58 -34.42 -68.32 37.70
CA ASP A 58 -35.74 -68.52 38.32
C ASP A 58 -35.67 -69.26 39.66
N GLU A 59 -34.45 -69.58 40.15
CA GLU A 59 -34.16 -70.23 41.45
C GLU A 59 -34.91 -71.57 41.61
N ILE A 60 -34.93 -72.42 40.56
CA ILE A 60 -35.69 -73.68 40.53
C ILE A 60 -34.82 -74.94 40.71
N VAL A 61 -33.49 -74.81 40.64
CA VAL A 61 -32.53 -75.88 40.89
C VAL A 61 -31.85 -75.61 42.24
N GLU A 62 -31.96 -76.53 43.20
CA GLU A 62 -31.28 -76.37 44.50
C GLU A 62 -29.77 -76.54 44.31
N GLU A 63 -29.00 -75.46 44.54
CA GLU A 63 -27.56 -75.44 44.33
C GLU A 63 -26.80 -75.55 45.65
N GLY A 64 -25.62 -76.17 45.63
CA GLY A 64 -24.77 -76.26 46.82
C GLY A 64 -24.27 -74.89 47.32
N TYR A 65 -24.31 -73.86 46.47
CA TYR A 65 -23.94 -72.47 46.77
C TYR A 65 -24.74 -71.49 45.90
N GLU A 66 -25.88 -71.02 46.38
CA GLU A 66 -26.76 -70.09 45.65
C GLU A 66 -26.14 -68.73 45.30
N THR A 67 -24.98 -68.39 45.88
CA THR A 67 -24.35 -67.07 45.72
C THR A 67 -23.23 -67.03 44.67
N ASN A 68 -22.99 -68.12 43.93
CA ASN A 68 -21.86 -68.21 42.98
C ASN A 68 -22.24 -68.57 41.54
N ASN A 69 -23.51 -68.45 41.19
CA ASN A 69 -24.07 -68.82 39.89
C ASN A 69 -24.13 -67.65 38.88
N CYS A 70 -23.72 -66.44 39.28
CA CYS A 70 -23.60 -65.28 38.40
C CYS A 70 -22.15 -65.01 38.00
N LEU A 71 -21.94 -64.80 36.70
CA LEU A 71 -20.67 -64.35 36.13
C LEU A 71 -20.87 -62.99 35.46
N GLU A 72 -20.11 -61.99 35.89
CA GLU A 72 -20.03 -60.67 35.26
C GLU A 72 -18.83 -60.62 34.29
N SER A 73 -19.06 -60.12 33.10
CA SER A 73 -18.05 -59.88 32.07
C SER A 73 -18.16 -58.45 31.57
N VAL A 74 -17.02 -57.77 31.47
CA VAL A 74 -16.96 -56.38 31.03
C VAL A 74 -16.56 -56.34 29.55
N PHE A 75 -17.34 -55.65 28.74
CA PHE A 75 -17.04 -55.41 27.32
C PHE A 75 -16.78 -53.94 27.07
N THR A 76 -15.67 -53.63 26.40
CA THR A 76 -15.32 -52.27 26.00
C THR A 76 -15.54 -52.12 24.49
N PHE A 77 -16.34 -51.11 24.11
CA PHE A 77 -16.51 -50.75 22.71
C PHE A 77 -15.44 -49.74 22.31
N LYS A 78 -14.62 -50.13 21.33
CA LYS A 78 -13.66 -49.21 20.73
C LYS A 78 -14.38 -48.12 19.95
N ALA A 79 -13.90 -46.90 20.05
CA ALA A 79 -14.45 -45.73 19.36
C ALA A 79 -13.32 -44.73 19.03
N PRO A 80 -13.43 -43.99 17.91
CA PRO A 80 -12.56 -42.86 17.65
C PRO A 80 -12.76 -41.74 18.67
N ASP A 81 -11.81 -40.83 18.75
CA ASP A 81 -11.86 -39.59 19.55
C ASP A 81 -11.18 -38.51 18.71
N LEU A 82 -11.96 -37.63 18.07
CA LEU A 82 -11.44 -36.67 17.11
C LEU A 82 -11.11 -35.34 17.79
N VAL A 83 -9.85 -34.96 17.79
CA VAL A 83 -9.38 -33.73 18.42
C VAL A 83 -8.87 -32.76 17.36
N ILE A 84 -9.31 -31.50 17.44
CA ILE A 84 -8.69 -30.42 16.65
C ILE A 84 -7.46 -29.88 17.38
N THR A 85 -6.28 -30.33 16.96
CA THR A 85 -5.01 -30.04 17.65
C THR A 85 -4.32 -28.77 17.16
N ALA A 86 -4.72 -28.23 16.01
CA ALA A 86 -4.24 -26.94 15.52
C ALA A 86 -5.22 -26.30 14.52
N ILE A 87 -5.26 -24.97 14.52
CA ILE A 87 -5.78 -24.16 13.41
C ILE A 87 -4.66 -23.17 13.08
N ASN A 88 -4.13 -23.29 11.87
CA ASN A 88 -3.01 -22.51 11.36
C ASN A 88 -3.52 -21.55 10.28
N THR A 89 -3.49 -20.27 10.59
CA THR A 89 -3.86 -19.16 9.72
C THR A 89 -3.01 -17.94 10.09
N SER A 90 -2.95 -16.93 9.22
CA SER A 90 -2.39 -15.63 9.58
C SER A 90 -3.27 -14.93 10.62
N ASP A 91 -2.65 -14.24 11.58
CA ASP A 91 -3.36 -13.37 12.54
C ASP A 91 -4.10 -12.21 11.85
N TYR A 92 -3.66 -11.87 10.63
CA TYR A 92 -4.23 -10.82 9.80
C TYR A 92 -4.57 -11.37 8.41
N ILE A 93 -5.81 -11.13 7.98
CA ILE A 93 -6.31 -11.50 6.65
C ILE A 93 -6.93 -10.28 5.98
N CYS A 94 -7.05 -10.30 4.67
CA CYS A 94 -7.72 -9.23 3.93
C CYS A 94 -9.22 -9.52 3.82
N TYR A 95 -10.05 -8.52 4.15
CA TYR A 95 -11.49 -8.55 3.87
C TYR A 95 -11.75 -8.84 2.39
N ASN A 96 -12.82 -9.59 2.11
CA ASN A 96 -13.27 -9.92 0.74
C ASN A 96 -12.18 -10.53 -0.16
N THR A 97 -11.15 -11.16 0.43
CA THR A 97 -10.05 -11.81 -0.29
C THR A 97 -9.98 -13.28 0.10
N ILE A 98 -9.78 -14.14 -0.90
CA ILE A 98 -9.63 -15.59 -0.67
C ILE A 98 -8.44 -15.84 0.26
N THR A 99 -8.70 -16.51 1.37
CA THR A 99 -7.72 -16.97 2.34
C THR A 99 -7.85 -18.48 2.53
N HIS A 100 -6.77 -19.11 2.99
CA HIS A 100 -6.73 -20.54 3.26
C HIS A 100 -6.47 -20.76 4.75
N VAL A 101 -7.29 -21.59 5.38
CA VAL A 101 -7.16 -21.95 6.80
C VAL A 101 -6.81 -23.42 6.88
N ASN A 102 -5.67 -23.76 7.50
CA ASN A 102 -5.27 -25.14 7.69
C ASN A 102 -5.66 -25.60 9.10
N ALA A 103 -6.17 -26.81 9.26
CA ALA A 103 -6.46 -27.38 10.56
C ALA A 103 -5.95 -28.81 10.66
N THR A 104 -5.43 -29.16 11.82
CA THR A 104 -5.00 -30.52 12.14
C THR A 104 -6.05 -31.20 12.99
N VAL A 105 -6.55 -32.33 12.51
CA VAL A 105 -7.41 -33.26 13.25
C VAL A 105 -6.59 -34.50 13.59
N GLU A 106 -6.70 -34.97 14.82
CA GLU A 106 -6.05 -36.19 15.31
C GLU A 106 -7.11 -37.14 15.86
N ASN A 107 -6.97 -38.44 15.59
CA ASN A 107 -7.78 -39.46 16.24
C ASN A 107 -7.03 -40.04 17.45
N THR A 108 -7.35 -39.56 18.65
CA THR A 108 -6.76 -40.01 19.92
C THR A 108 -7.48 -41.20 20.56
N GLY A 109 -8.49 -41.74 19.86
CA GLY A 109 -9.32 -42.84 20.35
C GLY A 109 -8.63 -44.19 20.22
N ASP A 110 -9.40 -45.27 20.32
CA ASP A 110 -8.89 -46.64 20.24
C ASP A 110 -9.47 -47.45 19.06
N ALA A 111 -10.22 -46.78 18.17
CA ALA A 111 -10.69 -47.28 16.88
C ALA A 111 -10.44 -46.28 15.74
N ASP A 112 -10.39 -46.79 14.52
CA ASP A 112 -10.37 -45.95 13.32
C ASP A 112 -11.69 -45.18 13.17
N ALA A 113 -11.60 -43.92 12.78
CA ALA A 113 -12.75 -43.12 12.37
C ALA A 113 -13.13 -43.46 10.92
N GLY A 114 -14.43 -43.64 10.67
CA GLY A 114 -14.99 -43.81 9.33
C GLY A 114 -15.04 -42.49 8.57
N THR A 115 -16.01 -42.34 7.68
CA THR A 115 -16.21 -41.06 6.97
C THR A 115 -16.87 -40.04 7.90
N PHE A 116 -16.29 -38.84 7.97
CA PHE A 116 -16.83 -37.69 8.71
C PHE A 116 -16.43 -36.37 8.04
N ASP A 117 -17.16 -35.32 8.34
CA ASP A 117 -16.89 -33.97 7.83
C ASP A 117 -16.16 -33.14 8.89
N LEU A 118 -15.29 -32.23 8.43
CA LEU A 118 -14.82 -31.11 9.21
C LEU A 118 -15.45 -29.84 8.66
N ALA A 119 -15.93 -28.97 9.55
CA ALA A 119 -16.51 -27.69 9.16
C ALA A 119 -15.71 -26.54 9.76
N LEU A 120 -15.36 -25.56 8.92
CA LEU A 120 -14.92 -24.24 9.35
C LEU A 120 -16.14 -23.34 9.54
N LYS A 121 -16.23 -22.62 10.66
CA LYS A 121 -17.38 -21.79 11.03
C LYS A 121 -16.98 -20.45 11.65
N ILE A 122 -17.88 -19.48 11.53
CA ILE A 122 -17.91 -18.26 12.35
C ILE A 122 -19.26 -18.20 13.06
N GLY A 123 -19.25 -18.23 14.40
CA GLY A 123 -20.46 -18.48 15.18
C GLY A 123 -21.12 -19.78 14.73
N ASP A 124 -22.39 -19.70 14.32
CA ASP A 124 -23.14 -20.85 13.82
C ASP A 124 -23.08 -21.02 12.28
N THR A 125 -22.45 -20.10 11.56
CA THR A 125 -22.42 -20.12 10.09
C THR A 125 -21.27 -20.98 9.59
N VAL A 126 -21.59 -21.99 8.78
CA VAL A 126 -20.60 -22.83 8.09
C VAL A 126 -20.04 -22.08 6.89
N ILE A 127 -18.71 -21.97 6.86
CA ILE A 127 -17.96 -21.32 5.79
C ILE A 127 -17.58 -22.32 4.71
N ASP A 128 -17.00 -23.44 5.13
CA ASP A 128 -16.48 -24.47 4.24
C ASP A 128 -16.48 -25.81 4.97
N GLU A 129 -16.59 -26.91 4.22
CA GLU A 129 -16.61 -28.27 4.74
C GLU A 129 -15.66 -29.17 3.94
N VAL A 130 -14.91 -30.00 4.66
CA VAL A 130 -14.00 -30.99 4.08
C VAL A 130 -14.34 -32.36 4.63
N THR A 131 -14.66 -33.30 3.75
CA THR A 131 -14.92 -34.70 4.12
C THR A 131 -13.63 -35.51 4.17
N LEU A 132 -13.37 -36.18 5.29
CA LEU A 132 -12.36 -37.24 5.38
C LEU A 132 -13.04 -38.60 5.32
N THR A 133 -12.55 -39.48 4.45
CA THR A 133 -13.16 -40.81 4.27
C THR A 133 -12.82 -41.78 5.41
N SER A 134 -11.68 -41.57 6.07
CA SER A 134 -11.21 -42.35 7.22
C SER A 134 -10.07 -41.64 7.93
N LEU A 135 -9.96 -41.82 9.25
CA LEU A 135 -8.77 -41.42 10.01
C LEU A 135 -8.38 -42.55 10.98
N ALA A 136 -7.24 -43.19 10.72
CA ALA A 136 -6.79 -44.32 11.51
C ALA A 136 -6.49 -43.92 12.97
N VAL A 137 -6.55 -44.90 13.88
CA VAL A 137 -6.18 -44.70 15.29
C VAL A 137 -4.78 -44.10 15.42
N SER A 138 -4.64 -43.07 16.26
CA SER A 138 -3.41 -42.29 16.48
C SER A 138 -2.85 -41.59 15.23
N ALA A 139 -3.61 -41.52 14.13
CA ALA A 139 -3.25 -40.74 12.96
C ALA A 139 -3.76 -39.30 13.10
N SER A 140 -3.07 -38.40 12.40
CA SER A 140 -3.52 -37.02 12.21
C SER A 140 -3.54 -36.68 10.72
N GLU A 141 -4.42 -35.75 10.36
CA GLU A 141 -4.54 -35.22 9.01
C GLU A 141 -4.59 -33.70 9.06
N ASN A 142 -3.98 -33.05 8.06
CA ASN A 142 -4.01 -31.60 7.92
C ASN A 142 -4.92 -31.22 6.75
N VAL A 143 -6.06 -30.60 7.04
CA VAL A 143 -7.06 -30.19 6.04
C VAL A 143 -6.96 -28.70 5.76
N THR A 144 -7.24 -28.31 4.52
CA THR A 144 -7.25 -26.91 4.08
C THR A 144 -8.67 -26.50 3.73
N PHE A 145 -9.15 -25.44 4.36
CA PHE A 145 -10.41 -24.77 4.03
C PHE A 145 -10.14 -23.53 3.17
N THR A 146 -11.07 -23.22 2.27
CA THR A 146 -11.06 -21.99 1.49
C THR A 146 -12.12 -21.04 2.03
N TRP A 147 -11.74 -19.79 2.30
CA TRP A 147 -12.65 -18.82 2.90
C TRP A 147 -12.47 -17.44 2.27
N THR A 148 -13.56 -16.73 2.03
CA THR A 148 -13.55 -15.29 1.71
C THR A 148 -14.31 -14.55 2.80
N PRO A 149 -13.65 -13.73 3.64
CA PRO A 149 -14.32 -13.04 4.76
C PRO A 149 -15.41 -12.07 4.28
N GLU A 150 -16.65 -12.31 4.69
CA GLU A 150 -17.81 -11.45 4.39
C GLU A 150 -18.00 -10.30 5.39
N SER A 151 -17.26 -10.33 6.50
CA SER A 151 -17.20 -9.26 7.51
C SER A 151 -15.75 -8.93 7.84
N TRP A 152 -15.48 -7.66 8.17
CA TRP A 152 -14.17 -7.20 8.65
C TRP A 152 -14.14 -7.11 10.19
N GLY A 153 -12.96 -6.91 10.76
CA GLY A 153 -12.74 -6.84 12.20
C GLY A 153 -12.28 -8.16 12.82
N MET A 154 -12.38 -8.28 14.14
CA MET A 154 -12.01 -9.49 14.86
C MET A 154 -13.06 -10.58 14.66
N LEU A 155 -12.63 -11.76 14.19
CA LEU A 155 -13.47 -12.90 13.89
C LEU A 155 -12.98 -14.14 14.64
N ASP A 156 -13.93 -14.86 15.25
CA ASP A 156 -13.67 -16.13 15.92
C ASP A 156 -13.89 -17.27 14.91
N LEU A 157 -12.80 -17.86 14.43
CA LEU A 157 -12.83 -19.02 13.55
C LEU A 157 -12.86 -20.30 14.36
N THR A 158 -13.87 -21.12 14.14
CA THR A 158 -14.01 -22.42 14.78
C THR A 158 -13.92 -23.54 13.75
N VAL A 159 -13.06 -24.52 13.98
CA VAL A 159 -13.08 -25.78 13.23
C VAL A 159 -13.66 -26.86 14.12
N THR A 160 -14.64 -27.61 13.60
CA THR A 160 -15.30 -28.71 14.30
C THR A 160 -15.19 -29.99 13.48
N ALA A 161 -14.70 -31.07 14.09
CA ALA A 161 -14.75 -32.42 13.53
C ALA A 161 -16.11 -33.08 13.83
N ASP A 162 -16.65 -33.78 12.83
CA ASP A 162 -17.96 -34.45 12.85
C ASP A 162 -19.10 -33.56 13.41
N PRO A 163 -19.34 -32.37 12.84
CA PRO A 163 -20.39 -31.46 13.34
C PRO A 163 -21.79 -32.07 13.24
N GLY A 164 -21.99 -33.06 12.36
CA GLY A 164 -23.24 -33.81 12.23
C GLY A 164 -23.43 -34.91 13.29
N GLY A 165 -22.38 -35.23 14.06
CA GLY A 165 -22.40 -36.29 15.07
C GLY A 165 -22.68 -37.68 14.48
N VAL A 166 -22.22 -37.93 13.25
CA VAL A 166 -22.43 -39.18 12.50
C VAL A 166 -21.66 -40.32 13.15
N LEU A 167 -20.49 -40.04 13.72
CA LEU A 167 -19.66 -40.98 14.45
C LEU A 167 -19.99 -40.96 15.94
N TYR A 168 -19.94 -42.15 16.56
CA TYR A 168 -19.88 -42.25 18.01
C TYR A 168 -18.43 -42.10 18.45
N GLU A 169 -18.17 -41.16 19.35
CA GLU A 169 -16.83 -40.77 19.81
C GLU A 169 -16.70 -40.91 21.32
N GLN A 170 -15.47 -41.06 21.81
CA GLN A 170 -15.19 -41.19 23.24
C GLN A 170 -15.40 -39.87 24.01
N ASP A 171 -14.93 -38.77 23.44
CA ASP A 171 -15.16 -37.40 23.90
C ASP A 171 -15.61 -36.57 22.70
N ARG A 172 -16.59 -35.68 22.91
CA ARG A 172 -17.07 -34.74 21.87
C ARG A 172 -16.77 -33.29 22.22
N THR A 173 -16.20 -33.06 23.40
CA THR A 173 -15.92 -31.73 23.92
C THR A 173 -14.61 -31.15 23.39
N ASN A 174 -13.78 -32.01 22.79
CA ASN A 174 -12.47 -31.74 22.20
C ASN A 174 -12.50 -31.71 20.65
N ASN A 175 -13.64 -32.01 20.03
CA ASN A 175 -13.86 -31.97 18.57
C ASN A 175 -13.79 -30.58 17.96
N SER A 176 -13.70 -29.54 18.77
CA SER A 176 -13.77 -28.17 18.29
C SER A 176 -12.66 -27.32 18.88
N ARG A 177 -12.11 -26.45 18.05
CA ARG A 177 -11.13 -25.45 18.46
C ARG A 177 -11.48 -24.10 17.84
N THR A 178 -11.23 -23.03 18.57
CA THR A 178 -11.43 -21.66 18.10
C THR A 178 -10.12 -20.87 18.13
N VAL A 179 -9.88 -20.06 17.10
CA VAL A 179 -8.82 -19.07 17.03
C VAL A 179 -9.38 -17.72 16.60
N GLN A 180 -8.73 -16.63 16.99
CA GLN A 180 -9.15 -15.29 16.56
C GLN A 180 -8.28 -14.81 15.42
N VAL A 181 -8.88 -14.17 14.42
CA VAL A 181 -8.19 -13.53 13.30
C VAL A 181 -8.73 -12.12 13.09
N LEU A 182 -7.88 -11.20 12.64
CA LEU A 182 -8.30 -9.84 12.27
C LEU A 182 -8.45 -9.74 10.75
N ALA A 183 -9.68 -9.65 10.27
CA ALA A 183 -9.98 -9.27 8.89
C ALA A 183 -9.81 -7.76 8.72
N ARG A 184 -8.76 -7.36 8.01
CA ARG A 184 -8.38 -5.97 7.77
C ARG A 184 -9.07 -5.40 6.55
N ILE A 185 -9.27 -4.08 6.53
CA ILE A 185 -9.89 -3.31 5.45
C ILE A 185 -9.30 -1.89 5.42
N GLY A 186 -9.37 -1.22 4.26
CA GLY A 186 -9.00 0.19 4.11
C GLY A 186 -10.10 1.14 4.64
N ASP A 187 -9.78 2.42 4.80
CA ASP A 187 -10.76 3.50 5.08
C ASP A 187 -10.13 4.84 4.71
N LEU A 188 -10.37 5.36 3.51
CA LEU A 188 -9.75 6.58 3.01
C LEU A 188 -10.63 7.78 3.31
N VAL A 189 -10.09 8.71 4.08
CA VAL A 189 -10.79 9.94 4.46
C VAL A 189 -9.95 11.17 4.12
N PRO A 190 -10.53 12.19 3.46
CA PRO A 190 -9.90 13.49 3.38
C PRO A 190 -10.03 14.19 4.75
N VAL A 191 -8.91 14.47 5.41
CA VAL A 191 -8.91 15.06 6.76
C VAL A 191 -8.82 16.58 6.75
N LYS A 192 -8.27 17.18 5.69
CA LYS A 192 -8.04 18.62 5.62
C LYS A 192 -8.00 19.15 4.18
N ILE A 193 -8.47 20.38 3.98
CA ILE A 193 -8.24 21.19 2.76
C ILE A 193 -7.68 22.53 3.20
N GLU A 194 -6.56 22.96 2.61
CA GLU A 194 -5.86 24.21 2.93
C GLU A 194 -5.16 24.84 1.72
N PRO A 195 -4.78 26.13 1.77
CA PRO A 195 -5.18 27.10 2.80
C PRO A 195 -6.67 27.48 2.70
N LYS A 196 -7.21 28.13 3.73
CA LYS A 196 -8.60 28.59 3.73
C LYS A 196 -8.81 29.92 3.00
N THR A 197 -7.71 30.58 2.63
CA THR A 197 -7.70 31.84 1.89
C THR A 197 -6.72 31.74 0.74
N ILE A 198 -7.18 32.12 -0.46
CA ILE A 198 -6.35 32.17 -1.67
C ILE A 198 -6.46 33.59 -2.26
N PRO A 199 -5.34 34.20 -2.67
CA PRO A 199 -5.37 35.51 -3.32
C PRO A 199 -5.97 35.42 -4.71
N LEU A 200 -6.83 36.38 -5.04
CA LEU A 200 -7.40 36.54 -6.38
C LEU A 200 -6.30 36.83 -7.41
N ASN A 201 -6.38 36.22 -8.60
CA ASN A 201 -5.50 36.48 -9.76
C ASN A 201 -4.01 36.11 -9.57
N TYR A 202 -3.65 35.35 -8.54
CA TYR A 202 -2.29 34.82 -8.39
C TYR A 202 -2.29 33.30 -8.48
N PRO A 203 -1.27 32.70 -9.13
CA PRO A 203 -1.08 31.26 -9.07
C PRO A 203 -0.84 30.85 -7.61
N GLY A 204 -1.41 29.71 -7.23
CA GLY A 204 -1.25 29.15 -5.91
C GLY A 204 -1.57 27.67 -5.90
N TYR A 205 -1.46 27.07 -4.73
CA TYR A 205 -1.79 25.68 -4.53
C TYR A 205 -2.81 25.52 -3.41
N VAL A 206 -3.81 24.68 -3.67
CA VAL A 206 -4.67 24.10 -2.64
C VAL A 206 -4.19 22.69 -2.39
N ARG A 207 -4.04 22.32 -1.12
CA ARG A 207 -3.65 20.99 -0.70
C ARG A 207 -4.78 20.29 0.03
N ALA A 208 -4.85 18.98 -0.11
CA ALA A 208 -5.63 18.12 0.75
C ALA A 208 -4.72 17.14 1.47
N ILE A 209 -5.05 16.84 2.74
CA ILE A 209 -4.41 15.76 3.49
C ILE A 209 -5.39 14.60 3.49
N ILE A 210 -4.93 13.45 3.03
CA ILE A 210 -5.68 12.20 2.93
C ILE A 210 -5.12 11.25 3.98
N ARG A 211 -6.00 10.57 4.70
CA ARG A 211 -5.63 9.59 5.73
C ARG A 211 -6.27 8.25 5.41
N ASN A 212 -5.54 7.17 5.65
CA ASN A 212 -6.12 5.84 5.72
C ASN A 212 -6.40 5.52 7.19
N ASN A 213 -7.66 5.57 7.63
CA ASN A 213 -8.08 5.15 8.97
C ASN A 213 -8.23 3.62 9.10
N GLY A 214 -8.08 2.90 7.98
CA GLY A 214 -8.21 1.47 7.90
C GLY A 214 -7.05 0.74 8.56
N THR A 215 -7.25 -0.56 8.70
CA THR A 215 -6.26 -1.49 9.30
C THR A 215 -5.34 -2.12 8.26
N MET A 216 -5.59 -1.86 6.97
CA MET A 216 -4.84 -2.38 5.83
C MET A 216 -4.15 -1.26 5.06
N ASP A 217 -2.92 -1.50 4.61
CA ASP A 217 -2.28 -0.67 3.60
C ASP A 217 -3.07 -0.78 2.29
N VAL A 218 -3.40 0.35 1.68
CA VAL A 218 -4.15 0.35 0.41
C VAL A 218 -3.23 0.59 -0.79
N PRO A 219 -3.52 -0.04 -1.94
CA PRO A 219 -2.77 0.18 -3.19
C PRO A 219 -3.10 1.56 -3.79
N ALA A 220 -2.67 1.80 -5.03
CA ALA A 220 -2.86 3.07 -5.69
C ALA A 220 -4.35 3.44 -5.88
N PHE A 221 -4.69 4.70 -5.58
CA PHE A 221 -6.02 5.27 -5.80
C PHE A 221 -5.94 6.74 -6.26
N LYS A 222 -7.03 7.25 -6.83
CA LYS A 222 -7.11 8.62 -7.33
C LYS A 222 -7.74 9.56 -6.31
N VAL A 223 -7.34 10.82 -6.37
CA VAL A 223 -7.91 11.92 -5.60
C VAL A 223 -8.24 13.05 -6.56
N THR A 224 -9.48 13.55 -6.53
CA THR A 224 -9.91 14.69 -7.35
C THR A 224 -10.23 15.89 -6.49
N MET A 225 -9.94 17.09 -7.00
CA MET A 225 -10.30 18.36 -6.36
C MET A 225 -11.13 19.21 -7.31
N LYS A 226 -12.26 19.73 -6.84
CA LYS A 226 -13.11 20.70 -7.55
C LYS A 226 -13.21 22.00 -6.76
N ALA A 227 -13.27 23.12 -7.48
CA ALA A 227 -13.65 24.44 -6.96
C ALA A 227 -15.02 24.80 -7.54
N GLY A 228 -16.08 24.71 -6.72
CA GLY A 228 -17.45 24.68 -7.23
C GLY A 228 -17.63 23.54 -8.22
N ASP A 229 -18.09 23.85 -9.44
CA ASP A 229 -18.27 22.85 -10.50
C ASP A 229 -17.00 22.56 -11.34
N THR A 230 -15.91 23.29 -11.11
CA THR A 230 -14.70 23.20 -11.95
C THR A 230 -13.71 22.19 -11.37
N LEU A 231 -13.35 21.15 -12.14
CA LEU A 231 -12.28 20.22 -11.78
C LEU A 231 -10.91 20.92 -11.89
N LEU A 232 -10.19 21.01 -10.77
CA LEU A 232 -8.82 21.52 -10.75
C LEU A 232 -7.83 20.47 -11.23
N GLY A 233 -8.09 19.20 -10.91
CA GLY A 233 -7.31 18.08 -11.43
C GLY A 233 -7.54 16.78 -10.68
N THR A 234 -6.77 15.77 -11.09
CA THR A 234 -6.72 14.44 -10.48
C THR A 234 -5.27 14.14 -10.12
N LYS A 235 -5.05 13.64 -8.89
CA LYS A 235 -3.75 13.15 -8.41
C LYS A 235 -3.87 11.67 -8.06
N THR A 236 -2.75 10.96 -8.11
CA THR A 236 -2.67 9.56 -7.69
C THR A 236 -1.86 9.49 -6.40
N ILE A 237 -2.39 8.82 -5.39
CA ILE A 237 -1.61 8.32 -4.25
C ILE A 237 -1.30 6.87 -4.58
N TRP A 238 -0.02 6.50 -4.66
CA TRP A 238 0.41 5.20 -5.19
C TRP A 238 0.29 4.05 -4.18
N SER A 239 0.26 4.39 -2.91
CA SER A 239 -0.04 3.50 -1.78
C SER A 239 -0.24 4.36 -0.54
N LEU A 240 -1.08 3.92 0.39
CA LEU A 240 -1.20 4.58 1.69
C LEU A 240 -1.30 3.55 2.80
N GLY A 241 -0.31 3.51 3.69
CA GLY A 241 -0.25 2.53 4.78
C GLY A 241 -1.41 2.69 5.77
N ALA A 242 -1.71 1.63 6.51
CA ALA A 242 -2.71 1.65 7.58
C ALA A 242 -2.38 2.76 8.59
N TYR A 243 -3.33 3.64 8.89
CA TYR A 243 -3.19 4.79 9.78
C TYR A 243 -2.19 5.86 9.33
N GLU A 244 -1.73 5.82 8.07
CA GLU A 244 -0.83 6.82 7.49
C GLU A 244 -1.61 7.97 6.81
N GLU A 245 -0.89 9.07 6.55
CA GLU A 245 -1.38 10.24 5.83
C GLU A 245 -0.49 10.57 4.64
N ASP A 246 -1.07 11.16 3.61
CA ASP A 246 -0.33 11.78 2.51
C ASP A 246 -0.98 13.11 2.12
N VAL A 247 -0.20 13.98 1.48
CA VAL A 247 -0.64 15.29 1.01
C VAL A 247 -0.72 15.29 -0.51
N VAL A 248 -1.77 15.87 -1.08
CA VAL A 248 -1.89 16.11 -2.52
C VAL A 248 -2.04 17.59 -2.79
N TRP A 249 -1.31 18.09 -3.80
CA TRP A 249 -1.27 19.52 -4.17
C TRP A 249 -1.96 19.73 -5.52
N PHE A 250 -2.88 20.69 -5.57
CA PHE A 250 -3.60 21.10 -6.76
C PHE A 250 -3.29 22.55 -7.05
N GLU A 251 -2.81 22.83 -8.26
CA GLU A 251 -2.59 24.19 -8.72
C GLU A 251 -3.94 24.88 -8.96
N TRP A 252 -4.04 26.14 -8.56
CA TRP A 252 -5.23 26.96 -8.78
C TRP A 252 -4.88 28.44 -8.91
N MET A 253 -5.44 29.09 -9.92
CA MET A 253 -5.42 30.53 -10.09
C MET A 253 -6.87 31.01 -10.23
N PRO A 254 -7.50 31.48 -9.14
CA PRO A 254 -8.89 31.92 -9.21
C PRO A 254 -9.01 33.24 -9.97
N ALA A 255 -10.04 33.33 -10.83
CA ALA A 255 -10.32 34.51 -11.66
C ALA A 255 -11.44 35.41 -11.12
N SER A 256 -12.09 35.02 -10.02
CA SER A 256 -13.13 35.83 -9.35
C SER A 256 -13.08 35.65 -7.84
N ALA A 257 -13.33 36.73 -7.10
CA ALA A 257 -13.40 36.70 -5.64
C ALA A 257 -14.71 36.08 -5.13
N GLY A 258 -14.69 35.63 -3.88
CA GLY A 258 -15.81 35.04 -3.16
C GLY A 258 -15.45 33.71 -2.48
N ALA A 259 -16.41 33.15 -1.76
CA ALA A 259 -16.28 31.82 -1.17
C ALA A 259 -16.53 30.73 -2.23
N PHE A 260 -15.59 29.80 -2.35
CA PHE A 260 -15.69 28.62 -3.22
C PHE A 260 -15.79 27.37 -2.36
N ASP A 261 -16.79 26.54 -2.63
CA ASP A 261 -16.87 25.20 -2.06
C ASP A 261 -15.82 24.32 -2.74
N MET A 262 -14.75 24.02 -2.01
CA MET A 262 -13.70 23.11 -2.43
C MET A 262 -14.10 21.69 -2.05
N VAL A 263 -14.28 20.83 -3.05
CA VAL A 263 -14.66 19.43 -2.87
C VAL A 263 -13.47 18.56 -3.22
N VAL A 264 -12.96 17.83 -2.24
CA VAL A 264 -12.01 16.74 -2.47
C VAL A 264 -12.75 15.41 -2.35
N THR A 265 -12.55 14.56 -3.35
CA THR A 265 -13.08 13.18 -3.40
C THR A 265 -11.89 12.24 -3.48
N VAL A 266 -11.77 11.33 -2.51
CA VAL A 266 -10.81 10.22 -2.56
C VAL A 266 -11.49 9.00 -3.15
N ASP A 267 -10.70 8.23 -3.90
CA ASP A 267 -11.15 7.04 -4.63
C ASP A 267 -12.48 7.21 -5.39
N PRO A 268 -12.60 8.21 -6.30
CA PRO A 268 -13.84 8.45 -7.04
C PRO A 268 -14.23 7.30 -7.98
N GLU A 269 -13.31 6.36 -8.25
CA GLU A 269 -13.54 5.19 -9.08
C GLU A 269 -13.97 3.96 -8.23
N ASN A 270 -13.98 4.10 -6.90
CA ASN A 270 -14.36 3.09 -5.92
C ASN A 270 -13.60 1.76 -6.16
N VAL A 271 -12.28 1.87 -6.36
CA VAL A 271 -11.39 0.73 -6.60
C VAL A 271 -10.83 0.12 -5.31
N ILE A 272 -10.91 0.84 -4.19
CA ILE A 272 -10.50 0.41 -2.87
C ILE A 272 -11.72 -0.11 -2.11
N GLU A 273 -11.57 -1.26 -1.47
CA GLU A 273 -12.56 -1.77 -0.51
C GLU A 273 -12.35 -1.08 0.84
N GLU A 274 -13.38 -0.35 1.29
CA GLU A 274 -13.30 0.53 2.45
C GLU A 274 -14.34 0.19 3.50
N SER A 275 -14.05 0.49 4.77
CA SER A 275 -15.03 0.29 5.85
C SER A 275 -16.17 1.31 5.81
N ASP A 276 -15.94 2.48 5.22
CA ASP A 276 -16.93 3.57 5.15
C ASP A 276 -16.70 4.48 3.94
N ASN A 277 -17.21 4.08 2.77
CA ASN A 277 -17.13 4.88 1.54
C ASN A 277 -17.95 6.20 1.62
N SER A 278 -18.74 6.42 2.69
CA SER A 278 -19.52 7.65 2.85
C SER A 278 -18.68 8.84 3.31
N ASN A 279 -17.45 8.60 3.75
CA ASN A 279 -16.53 9.62 4.23
C ASN A 279 -15.48 10.07 3.17
N ASN A 280 -15.56 9.54 1.95
CA ASN A 280 -14.62 9.80 0.85
C ASN A 280 -14.68 11.23 0.30
N ASP A 281 -15.75 11.97 0.60
CA ASP A 281 -15.95 13.34 0.17
C ASP A 281 -15.78 14.31 1.33
N ARG A 282 -15.01 15.38 1.10
CA ARG A 282 -14.95 16.53 1.99
C ARG A 282 -15.15 17.82 1.24
N THR A 283 -16.04 18.66 1.77
CA THR A 283 -16.26 20.02 1.29
C THR A 283 -15.80 21.04 2.31
N VAL A 284 -15.02 22.04 1.87
CA VAL A 284 -14.59 23.18 2.69
C VAL A 284 -14.73 24.46 1.88
N ALA A 285 -15.38 25.47 2.46
CA ALA A 285 -15.39 26.81 1.87
C ALA A 285 -14.00 27.44 1.96
N VAL A 286 -13.43 27.81 0.82
CA VAL A 286 -12.18 28.57 0.68
C VAL A 286 -12.52 29.96 0.18
N GLU A 287 -12.05 30.98 0.89
CA GLU A 287 -12.28 32.37 0.53
C GLU A 287 -11.24 32.84 -0.48
N VAL A 288 -11.70 33.33 -1.63
CA VAL A 288 -10.86 34.03 -2.60
C VAL A 288 -11.09 35.53 -2.42
N ALA A 289 -10.04 36.24 -2.03
CA ALA A 289 -10.11 37.67 -1.80
C ALA A 289 -8.93 38.40 -2.43
N GLU A 290 -9.10 39.70 -2.64
CA GLU A 290 -8.00 40.58 -3.01
C GLU A 290 -6.95 40.55 -1.88
N PRO A 291 -5.69 40.18 -2.17
CA PRO A 291 -4.67 40.17 -1.15
C PRO A 291 -4.26 41.58 -0.74
N GLY A 292 -3.72 41.72 0.47
CA GLY A 292 -2.81 42.82 0.75
C GLY A 292 -1.62 42.71 -0.19
N ILE A 293 -1.32 43.76 -0.95
CA ILE A 293 -0.19 43.80 -1.87
C ILE A 293 0.83 44.80 -1.33
N ILE A 294 2.08 44.36 -1.21
CA ILE A 294 3.25 45.22 -0.99
C ILE A 294 4.14 45.09 -2.23
N ARG A 295 4.56 46.22 -2.77
CA ARG A 295 5.41 46.31 -3.97
C ARG A 295 6.81 46.77 -3.58
N VAL A 296 7.82 46.06 -4.07
CA VAL A 296 9.22 46.43 -3.89
C VAL A 296 9.78 46.77 -5.28
N PRO A 297 10.39 47.94 -5.50
CA PRO A 297 10.75 48.96 -4.51
C PRO A 297 9.69 50.06 -4.27
N GLU A 298 8.47 49.97 -4.83
CA GLU A 298 7.50 51.09 -4.83
C GLU A 298 7.00 51.51 -3.44
N ASP A 299 6.69 50.53 -2.57
CA ASP A 299 6.19 50.76 -1.20
C ASP A 299 7.32 50.75 -0.18
N TYR A 300 8.35 49.91 -0.41
CA TYR A 300 9.54 49.79 0.43
C TYR A 300 10.78 49.53 -0.43
N ASP A 301 11.92 50.14 -0.09
CA ASP A 301 13.16 50.01 -0.87
C ASP A 301 13.75 48.58 -0.80
N GLU A 302 13.56 47.89 0.32
CA GLU A 302 14.11 46.55 0.59
C GLU A 302 13.03 45.48 0.82
N ILE A 303 13.33 44.25 0.39
CA ILE A 303 12.45 43.08 0.59
C ILE A 303 12.21 42.80 2.08
N CYS A 304 13.23 42.94 2.93
CA CYS A 304 13.11 42.68 4.36
C CYS A 304 12.18 43.67 5.05
N GLU A 305 12.24 44.95 4.66
CA GLU A 305 11.33 45.98 5.20
C GLU A 305 9.88 45.71 4.77
N ALA A 306 9.66 45.26 3.53
CA ALA A 306 8.35 44.81 3.07
C ALA A 306 7.82 43.62 3.91
N ILE A 307 8.69 42.67 4.28
CA ILE A 307 8.31 41.54 5.15
C ILE A 307 7.97 42.03 6.57
N ASP A 308 8.75 42.95 7.14
CA ASP A 308 8.53 43.48 8.50
C ASP A 308 7.18 44.20 8.64
N HIS A 309 6.64 44.74 7.55
CA HIS A 309 5.35 45.42 7.49
C HIS A 309 4.21 44.55 6.93
N ALA A 310 4.51 43.32 6.51
CA ALA A 310 3.52 42.40 5.97
C ALA A 310 2.63 41.79 7.08
N SER A 311 1.43 41.38 6.67
CA SER A 311 0.53 40.55 7.48
C SER A 311 0.33 39.18 6.83
N ASN A 312 -0.24 38.21 7.54
CA ASN A 312 -0.46 36.86 6.98
C ASN A 312 -1.26 36.92 5.67
N GLY A 313 -0.84 36.13 4.68
CA GLY A 313 -1.48 36.11 3.36
C GLY A 313 -1.08 37.25 2.42
N THR A 314 -0.22 38.19 2.84
CA THR A 314 0.26 39.30 2.00
C THR A 314 1.01 38.78 0.78
N VAL A 315 0.72 39.37 -0.38
CA VAL A 315 1.51 39.19 -1.61
C VAL A 315 2.56 40.30 -1.67
N ILE A 316 3.82 39.91 -1.65
CA ILE A 316 4.96 40.82 -1.82
C ILE A 316 5.46 40.65 -3.25
N LEU A 317 5.16 41.63 -4.10
CA LEU A 317 5.60 41.70 -5.49
C LEU A 317 6.93 42.42 -5.57
N VAL A 318 7.98 41.71 -5.96
CA VAL A 318 9.31 42.27 -6.10
C VAL A 318 9.58 42.50 -7.58
N SER A 319 9.76 43.74 -7.99
CA SER A 319 10.16 44.09 -9.36
C SER A 319 11.68 44.29 -9.43
N PRO A 320 12.32 44.32 -10.61
CA PRO A 320 13.75 44.61 -10.70
C PRO A 320 14.07 45.98 -10.08
N PRO A 321 15.21 46.14 -9.37
CA PRO A 321 15.55 47.42 -8.79
C PRO A 321 15.90 48.43 -9.89
N VAL A 322 15.68 49.72 -9.59
CA VAL A 322 15.77 50.82 -10.56
C VAL A 322 17.18 50.97 -11.16
N ASP A 323 18.21 50.53 -10.43
CA ASP A 323 19.62 50.56 -10.85
C ASP A 323 20.06 49.32 -11.63
N GLY A 324 19.16 48.33 -11.83
CA GLY A 324 19.43 47.08 -12.54
C GLY A 324 20.35 46.11 -11.79
N ASN A 325 20.67 46.38 -10.52
CA ASN A 325 21.52 45.51 -9.71
C ASN A 325 20.72 44.35 -9.10
N ALA A 326 21.39 43.42 -8.43
CA ALA A 326 20.68 42.47 -7.56
C ALA A 326 20.18 43.19 -6.30
N TYR A 327 19.10 42.71 -5.67
CA TYR A 327 18.74 43.11 -4.32
C TYR A 327 19.85 42.67 -3.36
N CYS A 328 20.79 43.60 -3.12
CA CYS A 328 21.96 43.45 -2.27
C CYS A 328 21.63 44.04 -0.90
N GLY A 329 21.18 43.21 0.03
CA GLY A 329 20.67 43.69 1.33
C GLY A 329 20.66 42.58 2.39
N PRO A 330 20.14 42.84 3.59
CA PRO A 330 20.10 41.86 4.68
C PRO A 330 19.39 40.56 4.26
N LEU A 331 19.69 39.48 4.98
CA LEU A 331 19.10 38.14 4.80
C LEU A 331 17.56 38.21 4.67
N VAL A 332 17.00 37.77 3.53
CA VAL A 332 15.54 37.66 3.36
C VAL A 332 15.03 36.56 4.29
N THR A 333 14.30 36.93 5.34
CA THR A 333 13.77 35.98 6.33
C THR A 333 12.28 36.19 6.49
N ILE A 334 11.49 35.16 6.18
CA ILE A 334 10.07 35.12 6.56
C ILE A 334 9.99 34.50 7.96
N PRO A 335 9.62 35.27 9.01
CA PRO A 335 9.57 34.76 10.38
C PRO A 335 8.41 33.77 10.59
N GLU A 336 8.52 32.93 11.63
CA GLU A 336 7.48 31.94 12.00
C GLU A 336 6.12 32.58 12.31
N SER A 337 6.12 33.84 12.76
CA SER A 337 4.90 34.60 13.04
C SER A 337 4.10 34.98 11.79
N LEU A 338 4.70 34.90 10.60
CA LEU A 338 4.04 35.20 9.33
C LEU A 338 3.71 33.90 8.58
N SER A 339 2.43 33.71 8.27
CA SER A 339 1.95 32.59 7.45
C SER A 339 1.44 33.06 6.09
N ASP A 340 1.48 32.16 5.11
CA ASP A 340 0.89 32.36 3.79
C ASP A 340 1.42 33.59 3.02
N ILE A 341 2.62 34.08 3.38
CA ILE A 341 3.30 35.15 2.65
C ILE A 341 3.66 34.63 1.26
N ARG A 342 3.36 35.42 0.23
CA ARG A 342 3.71 35.10 -1.15
C ARG A 342 4.74 36.11 -1.64
N LEU A 343 6.00 35.72 -1.60
CA LEU A 343 7.09 36.48 -2.18
C LEU A 343 7.22 36.05 -3.65
N ILE A 344 6.90 36.95 -4.58
CA ILE A 344 6.81 36.65 -6.01
C ILE A 344 7.64 37.67 -6.80
N ALA A 345 8.50 37.17 -7.69
CA ALA A 345 9.23 38.00 -8.64
C ALA A 345 8.31 38.49 -9.77
N ASN A 346 8.33 39.80 -10.02
CA ASN A 346 7.63 40.48 -11.09
C ASN A 346 8.64 40.89 -12.18
N GLY A 347 9.10 39.90 -12.95
CA GLY A 347 10.18 40.05 -13.94
C GLY A 347 11.49 39.41 -13.47
N GLU A 348 12.62 39.78 -14.08
CA GLU A 348 13.93 39.22 -13.74
C GLU A 348 14.48 39.83 -12.44
N VAL A 349 14.23 39.15 -11.32
CA VAL A 349 14.69 39.59 -9.99
C VAL A 349 15.75 38.65 -9.43
N VAL A 350 16.86 39.22 -8.98
CA VAL A 350 17.95 38.48 -8.34
C VAL A 350 18.09 38.88 -6.87
N ILE A 351 18.01 37.89 -5.98
CA ILE A 351 18.30 38.03 -4.54
C ILE A 351 19.76 37.63 -4.30
N LYS A 352 20.52 38.52 -3.65
CA LYS A 352 21.94 38.27 -3.33
C LYS A 352 22.37 38.88 -2.01
N CYS A 353 22.47 38.03 -0.99
CA CYS A 353 23.16 38.30 0.25
C CYS A 353 24.69 38.11 0.11
N THR A 354 25.43 39.17 0.47
CA THR A 354 26.90 39.24 0.42
C THR A 354 27.56 38.99 1.78
N ALA A 355 26.77 38.82 2.84
CA ALA A 355 27.30 38.54 4.17
C ALA A 355 27.96 37.15 4.24
N LYS A 356 29.01 37.02 5.05
CA LYS A 356 29.72 35.76 5.23
C LYS A 356 28.81 34.73 5.91
N GLY A 357 28.60 33.58 5.24
CA GLY A 357 27.81 32.46 5.79
C GLY A 357 26.30 32.69 5.83
N CYS A 358 25.78 33.72 5.14
CA CYS A 358 24.33 33.95 5.10
C CYS A 358 23.62 33.03 4.12
N ASN A 359 22.46 32.51 4.55
CA ASN A 359 21.47 32.01 3.60
C ASN A 359 21.01 33.19 2.71
N GLN A 360 20.49 32.94 1.51
CA GLN A 360 19.94 34.02 0.69
C GLN A 360 18.49 34.30 1.11
N VAL A 361 17.70 33.23 1.24
CA VAL A 361 16.31 33.25 1.73
C VAL A 361 16.15 32.22 2.85
N THR A 362 15.50 32.61 3.95
CA THR A 362 15.12 31.71 5.06
C THR A 362 13.61 31.76 5.25
N VAL A 363 12.95 30.60 5.27
CA VAL A 363 11.50 30.47 5.42
C VAL A 363 11.18 29.73 6.71
N ASN A 364 10.91 30.49 7.77
CA ASN A 364 10.43 29.96 9.05
C ASN A 364 8.90 29.91 9.10
N GLY A 365 8.23 30.78 8.33
CA GLY A 365 6.78 30.79 8.17
C GLY A 365 6.22 29.48 7.58
N THR A 366 4.92 29.30 7.75
CA THR A 366 4.15 28.16 7.23
C THR A 366 3.27 28.61 6.07
N GLY A 367 3.07 27.78 5.05
CA GLY A 367 2.19 28.11 3.92
C GLY A 367 2.76 29.16 2.95
N CYS A 368 4.01 29.58 3.12
CA CYS A 368 4.61 30.66 2.36
C CYS A 368 5.03 30.20 0.97
N THR A 369 5.04 31.13 0.01
CA THR A 369 5.48 30.89 -1.37
C THR A 369 6.69 31.75 -1.70
N ILE A 370 7.72 31.14 -2.28
CA ILE A 370 8.87 31.83 -2.90
C ILE A 370 8.88 31.47 -4.38
N GLN A 371 8.64 32.45 -5.26
CA GLN A 371 8.42 32.17 -6.67
C GLN A 371 9.19 33.10 -7.62
N GLY A 372 9.82 32.51 -8.64
CA GLY A 372 10.32 33.23 -9.81
C GLY A 372 11.66 33.94 -9.65
N PHE A 373 12.40 33.71 -8.55
CA PHE A 373 13.63 34.46 -8.27
C PHE A 373 14.88 33.77 -8.84
N GLY A 374 15.82 34.59 -9.33
CA GLY A 374 17.23 34.24 -9.33
C GLY A 374 17.81 34.37 -7.93
N ILE A 375 18.44 33.33 -7.39
CA ILE A 375 18.96 33.33 -6.02
C ILE A 375 20.44 32.94 -6.07
N THR A 376 21.30 33.87 -5.68
CA THR A 376 22.75 33.70 -5.82
C THR A 376 23.54 34.36 -4.71
N GLY A 377 24.79 33.95 -4.48
CA GLY A 377 25.65 34.53 -3.45
C GLY A 377 25.97 33.56 -2.30
N GLY A 378 26.60 34.08 -1.24
CA GLY A 378 27.16 33.27 -0.13
C GLY A 378 28.64 32.92 -0.28
N GLY A 379 29.29 33.34 -1.37
CA GLY A 379 30.73 33.18 -1.62
C GLY A 379 31.57 34.18 -0.83
N GLY A 380 31.80 33.91 0.45
CA GLY A 380 32.58 34.81 1.29
C GLY A 380 33.06 34.20 2.60
N GLY A 381 33.75 33.05 2.60
CA GLY A 381 34.29 32.54 3.86
C GLY A 381 35.01 31.20 3.89
N SER A 382 36.21 31.14 3.29
CA SER A 382 37.32 30.20 3.57
C SER A 382 37.15 28.71 3.26
N SER A 383 38.30 28.11 2.96
CA SER A 383 38.61 26.70 2.70
C SER A 383 38.37 25.75 3.90
N TRP A 384 37.39 26.01 4.78
CA TRP A 384 37.03 25.17 5.92
C TRP A 384 35.50 25.13 6.19
N PRO A 385 34.94 24.01 6.69
CA PRO A 385 33.69 23.39 6.20
C PRO A 385 32.41 23.70 6.97
N ASN A 386 32.42 24.58 7.99
CA ASN A 386 31.40 24.41 9.02
C ASN A 386 30.05 25.08 8.79
N HIS A 387 29.88 26.19 8.05
CA HIS A 387 28.53 26.70 7.67
C HIS A 387 28.57 27.71 6.51
N PRO A 388 28.72 27.29 5.24
CA PRO A 388 28.39 28.18 4.15
C PRO A 388 26.85 28.32 4.02
N GLY A 389 26.33 29.43 3.52
CA GLY A 389 24.88 29.66 3.49
C GLY A 389 24.17 28.97 2.32
N ALA A 390 22.92 28.55 2.54
CA ALA A 390 22.04 28.00 1.50
C ALA A 390 21.48 29.11 0.60
N GLY A 391 21.11 28.77 -0.64
CA GLY A 391 20.24 29.62 -1.45
C GLY A 391 18.91 29.82 -0.72
N ILE A 392 18.21 28.71 -0.48
CA ILE A 392 16.99 28.71 0.32
C ILE A 392 17.15 27.76 1.52
N MET A 393 16.87 28.26 2.72
CA MET A 393 16.77 27.49 3.95
C MET A 393 15.29 27.36 4.35
N LEU A 394 14.78 26.13 4.42
CA LEU A 394 13.39 25.81 4.79
C LEU A 394 13.33 25.22 6.19
N HIS A 395 12.54 25.84 7.06
CA HIS A 395 12.25 25.36 8.42
C HIS A 395 10.75 25.05 8.58
N GLY A 396 9.88 25.90 8.02
CA GLY A 396 8.43 25.75 8.12
C GLY A 396 7.85 24.62 7.28
N ALA A 397 6.56 24.37 7.47
CA ALA A 397 5.78 23.37 6.73
C ALA A 397 4.88 24.01 5.67
N TYR A 398 4.38 23.20 4.74
CA TYR A 398 3.39 23.63 3.74
C TYR A 398 3.84 24.79 2.85
N ASN A 399 5.15 25.03 2.74
CA ASN A 399 5.69 26.07 1.89
C ASN A 399 5.79 25.57 0.45
N THR A 400 5.63 26.50 -0.50
CA THR A 400 5.81 26.26 -1.93
C THR A 400 7.04 27.02 -2.42
N ILE A 401 7.99 26.30 -2.99
CA ILE A 401 9.16 26.90 -3.65
C ILE A 401 9.05 26.55 -5.13
N SER A 402 8.76 27.53 -5.98
CA SER A 402 8.53 27.28 -7.39
C SER A 402 9.22 28.23 -8.34
N ASP A 403 9.60 27.71 -9.51
CA ASP A 403 10.09 28.51 -10.64
C ASP A 403 11.32 29.38 -10.30
N ASN A 404 12.12 28.98 -9.29
CA ASN A 404 13.32 29.69 -8.91
C ASN A 404 14.55 29.13 -9.62
N HIS A 405 15.52 29.99 -9.88
CA HIS A 405 16.85 29.62 -10.35
C HIS A 405 17.87 29.90 -9.24
N ILE A 406 18.29 28.86 -8.53
CA ILE A 406 19.25 28.93 -7.44
C ILE A 406 20.63 28.57 -7.98
N TYR A 407 21.59 29.50 -7.95
CA TYR A 407 22.92 29.29 -8.55
C TYR A 407 24.05 30.00 -7.81
N ALA A 408 25.27 29.44 -7.87
CA ALA A 408 26.46 29.99 -7.20
C ALA A 408 26.25 30.19 -5.69
N THR A 409 25.51 29.28 -5.06
CA THR A 409 25.33 29.18 -3.60
C THR A 409 26.03 27.92 -3.08
N CYS A 410 26.13 27.72 -1.77
CA CYS A 410 26.93 26.59 -1.25
C CYS A 410 26.15 25.32 -0.93
N TYR A 411 24.83 25.42 -0.70
CA TYR A 411 23.96 24.27 -0.46
C TYR A 411 22.80 24.17 -1.45
N GLY A 412 22.64 25.11 -2.39
CA GLY A 412 21.42 25.20 -3.19
C GLY A 412 20.20 25.43 -2.29
N MET A 413 19.52 24.36 -1.91
CA MET A 413 18.41 24.35 -0.96
C MET A 413 18.71 23.45 0.23
N LYS A 414 18.35 23.88 1.45
CA LYS A 414 18.51 23.09 2.67
C LYS A 414 17.21 23.04 3.46
N PHE A 415 16.79 21.83 3.83
CA PHE A 415 15.65 21.59 4.69
C PHE A 415 16.18 21.30 6.10
N HIS A 416 15.60 21.95 7.09
CA HIS A 416 15.98 21.78 8.48
C HIS A 416 14.76 21.33 9.29
N ASN A 417 14.51 20.02 9.30
CA ASN A 417 13.32 19.40 9.87
C ASN A 417 12.01 19.95 9.26
N ALA A 418 12.03 20.25 7.97
CA ALA A 418 10.93 20.88 7.25
C ALA A 418 10.12 19.81 6.51
N SER A 419 8.86 19.63 6.92
CA SER A 419 7.96 18.58 6.39
C SER A 419 6.80 19.18 5.61
N TYR A 420 6.17 18.40 4.74
CA TYR A 420 4.99 18.80 3.97
C TYR A 420 5.21 20.00 3.04
N ASN A 421 6.39 20.19 2.46
CA ASN A 421 6.66 21.28 1.51
C ASN A 421 6.59 20.79 0.06
N LEU A 422 6.27 21.70 -0.85
CA LEU A 422 6.28 21.48 -2.30
C LEU A 422 7.44 22.27 -2.92
N VAL A 423 8.35 21.57 -3.59
CA VAL A 423 9.44 22.16 -4.38
C VAL A 423 9.25 21.75 -5.82
N VAL A 424 8.89 22.71 -6.67
CA VAL A 424 8.41 22.41 -8.03
C VAL A 424 9.00 23.33 -9.09
N ASN A 425 9.40 22.80 -10.25
CA ASN A 425 9.88 23.57 -11.40
C ASN A 425 11.09 24.49 -11.11
N ASN A 426 11.93 24.16 -10.12
CA ASN A 426 13.12 24.96 -9.84
C ASN A 426 14.32 24.45 -10.65
N THR A 427 15.22 25.37 -10.98
CA THR A 427 16.59 25.05 -11.42
C THR A 427 17.53 25.29 -10.25
N ILE A 428 18.10 24.23 -9.70
CA ILE A 428 18.98 24.26 -8.53
C ILE A 428 20.36 23.84 -9.02
N GLY A 429 21.23 24.82 -9.28
CA GLY A 429 22.47 24.61 -10.03
C GLY A 429 23.75 25.20 -9.42
N ASN A 430 24.90 24.72 -9.90
CA ASN A 430 26.24 25.33 -9.80
C ASN A 430 26.65 25.82 -8.40
N PRO A 431 27.01 24.92 -7.46
CA PRO A 431 27.44 25.37 -6.15
C PRO A 431 28.82 26.01 -6.15
N ALA A 432 28.97 27.13 -5.45
CA ALA A 432 30.27 27.78 -5.26
C ALA A 432 31.22 26.93 -4.39
N CYS A 433 30.68 26.05 -3.54
CA CYS A 433 31.41 25.05 -2.79
C CYS A 433 30.62 23.74 -2.89
N MET A 434 31.25 22.64 -3.33
CA MET A 434 30.66 21.36 -3.78
C MET A 434 29.87 20.57 -2.70
N THR A 435 29.05 21.24 -1.89
CA THR A 435 28.34 20.68 -0.74
C THR A 435 26.87 20.45 -1.08
N PRO A 436 26.33 19.26 -0.84
CA PRO A 436 24.99 18.88 -1.28
C PRO A 436 23.83 19.51 -0.48
N PRO A 437 22.68 19.80 -1.11
CA PRO A 437 21.39 19.92 -0.45
C PRO A 437 21.14 18.82 0.59
N GLU A 438 20.71 19.23 1.78
CA GLU A 438 20.28 18.32 2.84
C GLU A 438 18.75 18.34 2.91
N LEU A 439 18.13 17.19 2.63
CA LEU A 439 16.70 16.98 2.81
C LEU A 439 16.46 16.34 4.18
N TRP A 440 16.17 17.18 5.17
CA TRP A 440 15.71 16.75 6.49
C TRP A 440 14.23 17.12 6.65
N GLY A 441 13.36 16.12 6.64
CA GLY A 441 11.91 16.25 6.85
C GLY A 441 11.13 15.16 6.12
N ASN A 442 9.83 15.09 6.40
CA ASN A 442 8.94 14.05 5.89
C ASN A 442 7.85 14.63 4.98
N TYR A 443 7.22 13.79 4.16
CA TYR A 443 6.03 14.18 3.37
C TYR A 443 6.24 15.38 2.43
N ASN A 444 7.48 15.66 2.02
CA ASN A 444 7.77 16.70 1.02
C ASN A 444 7.58 16.13 -0.40
N GLN A 445 7.20 17.01 -1.32
CA GLN A 445 7.12 16.70 -2.75
C GLN A 445 8.14 17.52 -3.51
N ILE A 446 9.03 16.83 -4.22
CA ILE A 446 10.09 17.43 -5.04
C ILE A 446 9.79 17.01 -6.47
N VAL A 447 9.24 17.93 -7.26
CA VAL A 447 8.60 17.62 -8.54
C VAL A 447 9.16 18.49 -9.66
N ASN A 448 9.51 17.90 -10.81
CA ASN A 448 9.91 18.65 -12.01
C ASN A 448 11.08 19.63 -11.82
N ASN A 449 11.99 19.37 -10.89
CA ASN A 449 13.16 20.22 -10.68
C ASN A 449 14.33 19.75 -11.55
N THR A 450 15.16 20.70 -11.96
CA THR A 450 16.47 20.42 -12.58
C THR A 450 17.56 20.70 -11.56
N CYS A 451 18.28 19.67 -11.16
CA CYS A 451 19.33 19.72 -10.14
C CYS A 451 20.71 19.55 -10.81
N GLU A 452 21.45 20.65 -10.95
CA GLU A 452 22.74 20.69 -11.61
C GLU A 452 23.91 20.75 -10.60
N GLY A 453 24.69 19.67 -10.49
CA GLY A 453 25.95 19.68 -9.71
C GLY A 453 25.82 19.30 -8.22
N PHE A 454 24.89 18.42 -7.85
CA PHE A 454 24.61 18.11 -6.45
C PHE A 454 24.47 16.63 -6.09
N ASP A 455 24.85 16.34 -4.86
CA ASP A 455 24.40 15.20 -4.09
C ASP A 455 23.14 15.64 -3.29
N ILE A 456 22.18 14.77 -3.04
CA ILE A 456 21.09 15.02 -2.10
C ILE A 456 21.48 14.15 -0.93
N HIS A 457 21.94 14.69 0.19
CA HIS A 457 22.26 13.86 1.35
C HIS A 457 21.08 13.89 2.31
N TRP A 458 20.32 12.79 2.41
CA TRP A 458 19.32 12.70 3.47
C TRP A 458 20.06 12.36 4.76
N VAL A 459 20.22 13.37 5.61
CA VAL A 459 20.65 13.18 6.98
C VAL A 459 19.39 12.89 7.78
N LYS A 460 19.31 11.67 8.33
CA LYS A 460 18.12 11.14 9.01
C LYS A 460 17.60 12.12 10.09
N PRO A 461 16.26 12.22 10.28
CA PRO A 461 15.19 11.50 9.58
C PRO A 461 14.69 12.18 8.29
N ALA A 462 14.41 11.41 7.24
CA ALA A 462 13.59 11.86 6.13
C ALA A 462 12.88 10.63 5.51
N SER A 463 11.55 10.66 5.55
CA SER A 463 10.68 9.56 5.10
C SER A 463 9.38 10.05 4.48
N HIS A 464 8.73 9.19 3.68
CA HIS A 464 7.47 9.51 3.00
C HIS A 464 7.55 10.74 2.08
N ASN A 465 8.72 11.10 1.56
CA ASN A 465 8.81 12.13 0.54
C ASN A 465 8.64 11.52 -0.87
N THR A 466 8.14 12.32 -1.79
CA THR A 466 7.95 11.94 -3.20
C THR A 466 8.89 12.74 -4.10
N LEU A 467 9.67 12.04 -4.92
CA LEU A 467 10.53 12.60 -5.95
C LEU A 467 10.04 12.13 -7.32
N SER A 468 9.56 13.06 -8.15
CA SER A 468 9.13 12.71 -9.51
C SER A 468 9.37 13.81 -10.54
N GLY A 469 9.61 13.42 -11.78
CA GLY A 469 9.84 14.36 -12.88
C GLY A 469 11.16 15.16 -12.77
N ASN A 470 12.05 14.83 -11.83
CA ASN A 470 13.27 15.60 -11.62
C ASN A 470 14.41 15.10 -12.52
N THR A 471 15.30 16.02 -12.91
CA THR A 471 16.55 15.70 -13.60
C THR A 471 17.74 15.98 -12.68
N PHE A 472 18.57 14.97 -12.44
CA PHE A 472 19.77 15.05 -11.62
C PHE A 472 21.01 14.83 -12.49
N THR A 473 21.88 15.85 -12.58
CA THR A 473 23.08 15.77 -13.44
C THR A 473 24.36 15.35 -12.70
N TYR A 474 24.28 15.10 -11.39
CA TYR A 474 25.41 14.73 -10.54
C TYR A 474 25.04 13.53 -9.64
N TYR A 475 25.70 13.33 -8.49
CA TYR A 475 25.61 12.12 -7.66
C TYR A 475 24.60 12.21 -6.49
N PRO A 476 23.27 12.08 -6.66
CA PRO A 476 22.34 12.15 -5.53
C PRO A 476 22.46 10.97 -4.57
N GLY A 477 22.36 11.23 -3.26
CA GLY A 477 22.25 10.23 -2.19
C GLY A 477 20.83 10.06 -1.65
N LEU A 478 20.04 9.21 -2.30
CA LEU A 478 18.64 8.95 -1.97
C LEU A 478 18.52 8.08 -0.71
N ARG A 479 18.87 8.67 0.42
CA ARG A 479 18.91 8.08 1.75
C ARG A 479 17.53 8.15 2.43
N GLY A 480 17.40 7.59 3.62
CA GLY A 480 16.12 7.56 4.36
C GLY A 480 15.29 6.31 4.05
N SER A 481 13.99 6.34 4.35
CA SER A 481 13.08 5.20 4.17
C SER A 481 11.68 5.62 3.78
N ASN A 482 10.91 4.73 3.16
CA ASN A 482 9.53 4.94 2.71
C ASN A 482 9.35 6.10 1.74
N ASN A 483 10.37 6.40 0.94
CA ASN A 483 10.27 7.46 -0.06
C ASN A 483 9.90 6.89 -1.42
N LEU A 484 9.08 7.63 -2.16
CA LEU A 484 8.64 7.24 -3.48
C LEU A 484 9.41 8.03 -4.54
N ILE A 485 10.24 7.33 -5.32
CA ILE A 485 11.16 7.90 -6.30
C ILE A 485 10.85 7.27 -7.65
N TYR A 486 10.18 8.00 -8.53
CA TYR A 486 9.78 7.48 -9.84
C TYR A 486 9.77 8.59 -10.88
N ASN A 487 9.88 8.23 -12.15
CA ASN A 487 9.85 9.16 -13.26
C ASN A 487 10.91 10.28 -13.17
N ASN A 488 12.09 9.99 -12.63
CA ASN A 488 13.23 10.91 -12.59
C ASN A 488 14.31 10.50 -13.60
N ARG A 489 15.23 11.43 -13.91
CA ARG A 489 16.37 11.23 -14.82
C ARG A 489 17.68 11.40 -14.05
N PHE A 490 18.39 10.30 -13.81
CA PHE A 490 19.69 10.27 -13.12
C PHE A 490 20.81 10.13 -14.15
N LEU A 491 21.65 11.16 -14.29
CA LEU A 491 22.69 11.24 -15.33
C LEU A 491 24.10 10.89 -14.84
N ASN A 492 24.24 10.46 -13.59
CA ASN A 492 25.50 10.01 -12.99
C ASN A 492 25.24 8.96 -11.92
N ASP A 493 26.29 8.38 -11.33
CA ASP A 493 26.12 7.34 -10.30
C ASP A 493 25.25 7.87 -9.15
N THR A 494 24.34 7.04 -8.66
CA THR A 494 23.40 7.41 -7.61
C THR A 494 23.55 6.46 -6.43
N ILE A 495 23.56 7.00 -5.21
CA ILE A 495 23.57 6.16 -4.00
C ILE A 495 22.12 5.85 -3.62
N LEU A 496 21.78 4.56 -3.68
CA LEU A 496 20.46 4.04 -3.33
C LEU A 496 20.47 3.43 -1.91
N GLU A 497 19.38 3.60 -1.15
CA GLU A 497 19.21 3.01 0.18
C GLU A 497 18.04 2.01 0.17
N TYR A 498 18.20 0.88 0.86
CA TYR A 498 17.12 -0.08 1.07
C TYR A 498 15.98 0.56 1.90
N GLY A 499 14.74 0.20 1.58
CA GLY A 499 13.55 0.72 2.27
C GLY A 499 12.86 1.89 1.55
N ASN A 500 13.38 2.34 0.41
CA ASN A 500 12.69 3.25 -0.51
C ASN A 500 12.05 2.48 -1.68
N ILE A 501 11.08 3.11 -2.33
CA ILE A 501 10.37 2.58 -3.50
C ILE A 501 10.85 3.37 -4.73
N TYR A 502 11.40 2.66 -5.72
CA TYR A 502 12.05 3.27 -6.90
C TYR A 502 11.21 3.16 -8.19
N ASN A 503 9.97 2.69 -8.09
CA ASN A 503 9.04 2.65 -9.21
C ASN A 503 7.60 2.63 -8.72
N VAL A 504 6.70 3.08 -9.58
CA VAL A 504 5.25 2.88 -9.43
C VAL A 504 4.81 1.70 -10.30
N PRO A 505 3.60 1.14 -10.12
CA PRO A 505 3.05 0.19 -11.08
C PRO A 505 3.04 0.78 -12.50
N LYS A 506 3.31 -0.05 -13.52
CA LYS A 506 3.28 0.36 -14.93
C LYS A 506 1.92 0.99 -15.25
N THR A 507 1.92 2.31 -15.50
CA THR A 507 0.70 3.11 -15.62
C THR A 507 0.76 3.94 -16.90
N PRO A 508 -0.30 3.96 -17.74
CA PRO A 508 -0.33 4.83 -18.92
C PRO A 508 -0.08 6.30 -18.57
N GLY A 509 0.84 6.94 -19.28
CA GLY A 509 1.21 8.34 -19.08
C GLY A 509 2.61 8.64 -19.60
N THR A 510 2.80 9.83 -20.17
CA THR A 510 4.10 10.25 -20.69
C THR A 510 5.11 10.40 -19.57
N ASN A 511 6.20 9.64 -19.65
CA ASN A 511 7.29 9.68 -18.68
C ASN A 511 8.38 10.71 -19.05
N ILE A 512 9.36 10.91 -18.17
CA ILE A 512 10.40 11.94 -18.27
C ILE A 512 11.35 11.75 -19.46
N VAL A 513 11.41 10.54 -20.04
CA VAL A 513 12.17 10.26 -21.27
C VAL A 513 11.29 10.19 -22.52
N GLY A 514 10.01 10.59 -22.41
CA GLY A 514 9.05 10.64 -23.51
C GLY A 514 8.37 9.32 -23.84
N GLY A 515 8.57 8.27 -23.03
CA GLY A 515 7.88 6.99 -23.19
C GLY A 515 6.42 7.03 -22.75
N PRO A 516 5.58 6.07 -23.18
CA PRO A 516 4.12 6.10 -23.00
C PRO A 516 3.61 5.61 -21.63
N TYR A 517 4.50 5.08 -20.78
CA TYR A 517 4.16 4.57 -19.46
C TYR A 517 5.03 5.17 -18.37
N LEU A 518 4.40 5.53 -17.25
CA LEU A 518 5.06 5.71 -15.97
C LEU A 518 5.47 4.33 -15.42
N GLY A 519 6.56 4.32 -14.65
CA GLY A 519 7.11 3.12 -14.02
C GLY A 519 8.20 3.52 -13.03
N GLY A 520 9.45 3.19 -13.35
CA GLY A 520 10.64 3.54 -12.58
C GLY A 520 11.27 4.86 -13.00
N ASN A 521 12.58 4.91 -12.93
CA ASN A 521 13.41 6.06 -13.27
C ASN A 521 14.32 5.75 -14.45
N TYR A 522 14.82 6.80 -15.11
CA TYR A 522 15.90 6.68 -16.08
C TYR A 522 17.25 6.77 -15.36
N TRP A 523 18.13 5.82 -15.67
CA TRP A 523 19.48 5.75 -15.13
C TRP A 523 20.48 5.73 -16.27
N ASN A 524 21.45 6.65 -16.26
CA ASN A 524 22.42 6.77 -17.35
C ASN A 524 23.39 5.58 -17.47
N ASP A 525 23.56 4.81 -16.39
CA ASP A 525 24.34 3.57 -16.35
C ASP A 525 23.50 2.30 -16.62
N TYR A 526 22.18 2.43 -16.76
CA TYR A 526 21.33 1.29 -17.08
C TYR A 526 21.52 0.84 -18.53
N SER A 527 21.84 -0.44 -18.69
CA SER A 527 22.15 -1.09 -19.97
C SER A 527 21.20 -2.26 -20.28
N GLY A 528 20.07 -2.35 -19.56
CA GLY A 528 19.06 -3.37 -19.81
C GLY A 528 18.34 -3.17 -21.14
N VAL A 529 17.58 -4.19 -21.53
CA VAL A 529 16.87 -4.24 -22.82
C VAL A 529 15.37 -4.07 -22.58
N ASP A 530 14.73 -3.33 -23.45
CA ASP A 530 13.27 -3.26 -23.62
C ASP A 530 12.90 -4.11 -24.85
N LYS A 531 12.49 -5.37 -24.65
CA LYS A 531 12.20 -6.31 -25.75
C LYS A 531 10.81 -6.16 -26.31
N ASP A 532 9.83 -5.76 -25.48
CA ASP A 532 8.46 -5.56 -25.92
C ASP A 532 8.22 -4.15 -26.49
N GLY A 533 9.23 -3.28 -26.35
CA GLY A 533 9.28 -1.96 -26.94
C GLY A 533 8.37 -0.97 -26.22
N ASP A 534 8.01 -1.20 -24.97
CA ASP A 534 7.05 -0.37 -24.22
C ASP A 534 7.67 0.89 -23.59
N GLY A 535 9.00 1.05 -23.66
CA GLY A 535 9.78 2.13 -23.05
C GLY A 535 10.24 1.86 -21.61
N ILE A 536 10.05 0.65 -21.09
CA ILE A 536 10.47 0.16 -19.78
C ILE A 536 11.41 -1.04 -19.98
N GLY A 537 12.48 -1.10 -19.20
CA GLY A 537 13.44 -2.19 -19.29
C GLY A 537 12.92 -3.49 -18.65
N ASP A 538 13.13 -4.61 -19.33
CA ASP A 538 12.72 -5.96 -18.87
C ASP A 538 13.56 -6.50 -17.71
N THR A 539 14.65 -5.81 -17.35
CA THR A 539 15.56 -6.20 -16.27
C THR A 539 15.61 -5.11 -15.21
N PRO A 540 15.44 -5.44 -13.92
CA PRO A 540 15.55 -4.44 -12.85
C PRO A 540 16.91 -3.73 -12.82
N HIS A 541 16.91 -2.47 -12.40
CA HIS A 541 18.12 -1.71 -12.05
C HIS A 541 18.21 -1.53 -10.53
N SER A 542 19.01 -2.38 -9.88
CA SER A 542 19.10 -2.44 -8.42
C SER A 542 17.73 -2.65 -7.75
N TYR A 543 17.16 -1.61 -7.13
CA TYR A 543 15.83 -1.66 -6.49
C TYR A 543 14.70 -1.22 -7.43
N ASP A 544 15.00 -0.54 -8.54
CA ASP A 544 14.03 -0.12 -9.54
C ASP A 544 13.63 -1.32 -10.40
N GLN A 545 12.36 -1.75 -10.28
CA GLN A 545 11.85 -2.90 -11.03
C GLN A 545 11.34 -2.54 -12.43
N LEU A 546 11.17 -1.26 -12.74
CA LEU A 546 10.61 -0.78 -14.01
C LEU A 546 11.45 0.38 -14.58
N PRO A 547 12.79 0.22 -14.72
CA PRO A 547 13.66 1.31 -15.17
C PRO A 547 13.24 1.80 -16.55
N LEU A 548 13.27 3.12 -16.75
CA LEU A 548 12.88 3.72 -18.01
C LEU A 548 14.03 3.57 -19.03
N VAL A 549 13.68 3.19 -20.25
CA VAL A 549 14.62 3.11 -21.37
C VAL A 549 14.35 4.27 -22.30
N GLU A 550 15.40 5.02 -22.62
CA GLU A 550 15.31 6.01 -23.70
C GLU A 550 15.00 5.28 -25.00
N ARG A 551 13.82 5.56 -25.55
CA ARG A 551 13.51 5.14 -26.91
C ARG A 551 14.46 5.89 -27.83
N THR A 552 15.25 5.13 -28.60
CA THR A 552 15.84 5.73 -29.80
C THR A 552 14.67 6.20 -30.67
N PRO A 553 14.62 7.47 -31.10
CA PRO A 553 13.51 7.95 -31.89
C PRO A 553 13.31 7.04 -33.10
N MET A 554 12.17 6.35 -33.18
CA MET A 554 11.90 5.45 -34.27
C MET A 554 11.62 6.29 -35.50
N MET A 555 12.52 6.22 -36.50
CA MET A 555 12.38 6.99 -37.74
C MET A 555 11.00 6.71 -38.36
N GLY A 556 10.20 7.76 -38.49
CA GLY A 556 8.84 7.72 -39.00
C GLY A 556 7.73 7.70 -37.94
N ASP A 557 8.03 7.54 -36.66
CA ASP A 557 7.06 7.68 -35.56
C ASP A 557 7.01 9.14 -35.07
N VAL A 558 6.33 9.98 -35.84
CA VAL A 558 6.21 11.41 -35.51
C VAL A 558 5.14 11.68 -34.45
N THR A 559 4.27 10.72 -34.16
CA THR A 559 3.31 10.79 -33.05
C THR A 559 3.93 10.41 -31.71
N GLY A 560 5.03 9.64 -31.72
CA GLY A 560 5.74 9.19 -30.53
C GLY A 560 5.03 8.05 -29.79
N ASP A 561 4.05 7.40 -30.42
CA ASP A 561 3.24 6.35 -29.79
C ASP A 561 3.91 4.96 -29.80
N GLY A 562 5.09 4.85 -30.41
CA GLY A 562 5.84 3.62 -30.60
C GLY A 562 5.36 2.77 -31.78
N ARG A 563 4.50 3.29 -32.65
CA ARG A 563 3.97 2.60 -33.83
C ARG A 563 4.04 3.49 -35.05
N ILE A 564 4.66 3.01 -36.11
CA ILE A 564 4.61 3.73 -37.39
C ILE A 564 3.27 3.44 -38.06
N THR A 565 2.33 4.40 -38.02
CA THR A 565 0.97 4.29 -38.55
C THR A 565 0.69 5.25 -39.72
N SER A 566 -0.51 5.20 -40.30
CA SER A 566 -0.93 6.16 -41.33
C SER A 566 -1.16 7.57 -40.75
N ALA A 567 -1.36 7.68 -39.43
CA ALA A 567 -1.42 8.98 -38.75
C ALA A 567 -0.06 9.70 -38.82
N ASP A 568 1.04 8.96 -38.64
CA ASP A 568 2.40 9.50 -38.78
C ASP A 568 2.67 9.99 -40.20
N ALA A 569 2.30 9.18 -41.20
CA ALA A 569 2.46 9.58 -42.60
C ALA A 569 1.68 10.87 -42.95
N ALA A 570 0.50 11.06 -42.35
CA ALA A 570 -0.29 12.28 -42.54
C ALA A 570 0.39 13.52 -41.93
N ILE A 571 0.99 13.39 -40.75
CA ILE A 571 1.75 14.46 -40.10
C ILE A 571 3.00 14.79 -40.92
N ILE A 572 3.75 13.78 -41.40
CA ILE A 572 4.93 14.02 -42.23
C ILE A 572 4.56 14.72 -43.56
N LEU A 573 3.42 14.38 -44.16
CA LEU A 573 2.91 15.10 -45.33
C LEU A 573 2.60 16.56 -45.00
N GLN A 574 2.05 16.85 -43.82
CA GLN A 574 1.81 18.21 -43.36
C GLN A 574 3.13 18.97 -43.17
N MET A 575 4.14 18.33 -42.56
CA MET A 575 5.48 18.89 -42.36
C MET A 575 6.18 19.19 -43.69
N ALA A 576 6.04 18.29 -44.67
CA ALA A 576 6.57 18.48 -46.01
C ALA A 576 5.96 19.71 -46.73
N VAL A 577 4.73 20.08 -46.39
CA VAL A 577 4.05 21.27 -46.93
C VAL A 577 4.42 22.53 -46.15
N SER A 578 4.57 22.45 -44.83
CA SER A 578 4.94 23.59 -43.98
C SER A 578 6.42 23.94 -44.03
N GLY A 579 7.27 23.03 -44.52
CA GLY A 579 8.73 23.19 -44.53
C GLY A 579 9.38 22.97 -43.16
N GLU A 580 8.63 22.37 -42.22
CA GLU A 580 9.14 22.03 -40.90
C GLU A 580 10.07 20.82 -40.99
N TYR A 581 11.21 20.90 -40.29
CA TYR A 581 12.16 19.80 -40.19
C TYR A 581 11.97 19.04 -38.88
N SER A 582 11.90 17.71 -38.98
CA SER A 582 12.07 16.81 -37.85
C SER A 582 12.97 15.67 -38.26
N LYS A 583 13.97 15.39 -37.41
CA LYS A 583 14.86 14.24 -37.59
C LYS A 583 14.09 12.92 -37.60
N VAL A 584 12.97 12.83 -36.87
CA VAL A 584 12.13 11.62 -36.83
C VAL A 584 11.27 11.52 -38.11
N ALA A 585 10.90 12.66 -38.70
CA ALA A 585 10.14 12.73 -39.93
C ALA A 585 10.98 12.54 -41.21
N ASP A 586 12.29 12.80 -41.16
CA ASP A 586 13.26 12.62 -42.26
C ASP A 586 13.67 11.14 -42.38
N VAL A 587 12.71 10.26 -42.69
CA VAL A 587 12.89 8.81 -42.76
C VAL A 587 13.94 8.40 -43.80
N SER A 588 14.14 9.22 -44.83
CA SER A 588 15.14 9.02 -45.86
C SER A 588 16.56 9.43 -45.44
N CYS A 589 16.70 10.18 -44.34
CA CYS A 589 17.93 10.75 -43.82
C CYS A 589 18.65 11.66 -44.82
N ASP A 590 17.91 12.38 -45.67
CA ASP A 590 18.46 13.26 -46.70
C ASP A 590 18.60 14.72 -46.25
N GLY A 591 18.18 15.01 -45.01
CA GLY A 591 18.23 16.35 -44.41
C GLY A 591 16.99 17.19 -44.69
N CYS A 592 15.96 16.65 -45.34
CA CYS A 592 14.69 17.30 -45.63
C CYS A 592 13.50 16.41 -45.23
N VAL A 593 12.37 17.02 -44.88
CA VAL A 593 11.09 16.29 -44.72
C VAL A 593 10.26 16.52 -45.98
N THR A 594 9.96 15.45 -46.71
CA THR A 594 9.25 15.51 -47.99
C THR A 594 8.12 14.48 -48.05
N SER A 595 7.31 14.56 -49.11
CA SER A 595 6.32 13.51 -49.39
C SER A 595 6.94 12.11 -49.59
N LEU A 596 8.25 12.03 -49.86
CA LEU A 596 8.97 10.76 -49.97
C LEU A 596 9.08 10.07 -48.61
N ASP A 597 9.33 10.82 -47.54
CA ASP A 597 9.46 10.28 -46.19
C ASP A 597 8.12 9.71 -45.69
N ALA A 598 7.01 10.40 -45.98
CA ALA A 598 5.67 9.89 -45.71
C ALA A 598 5.37 8.61 -46.52
N LEU A 599 5.80 8.55 -47.79
CA LEU A 599 5.63 7.37 -48.62
C LEU A 599 6.45 6.17 -48.12
N MET A 600 7.66 6.40 -47.61
CA MET A 600 8.53 5.34 -47.08
C MET A 600 7.87 4.61 -45.91
N ILE A 601 7.14 5.31 -45.05
CA ILE A 601 6.36 4.74 -43.96
C ILE A 601 5.19 3.90 -44.46
N ILE A 602 4.38 4.44 -45.37
CA ILE A 602 3.22 3.75 -45.93
C ILE A 602 3.67 2.43 -46.60
N LEU A 603 4.82 2.45 -47.27
CA LEU A 603 5.40 1.26 -47.91
C LEU A 603 5.97 0.23 -46.92
N GLN A 604 6.44 0.64 -45.75
CA GLN A 604 6.88 -0.27 -44.69
C GLN A 604 5.70 -1.05 -44.09
N GLN A 605 4.55 -0.42 -43.90
CA GLN A 605 3.33 -1.08 -43.41
C GLN A 605 2.81 -2.16 -44.36
N ILE A 606 2.85 -1.90 -45.67
CA ILE A 606 2.41 -2.85 -46.70
C ILE A 606 3.29 -4.11 -46.75
N LYS A 607 4.55 -4.03 -46.29
CA LYS A 607 5.46 -5.18 -46.23
C LYS A 607 5.35 -6.01 -44.94
N ALA A 608 4.71 -5.47 -43.90
CA ALA A 608 4.57 -6.10 -42.59
C ALA A 608 3.24 -6.87 -42.42
N THR A 609 2.29 -6.68 -43.34
CA THR A 609 1.07 -7.48 -43.52
C THR A 609 1.28 -8.57 -44.56
#